data_AF-A0A536DB02-F1
#
_entry.id   AF-A0A536DB02-F1
#
_cell.length_a   1.000
_cell.length_b   1.000
_cell.length_c   1.000
_cell.angle_alpha   90.00
_cell.angle_beta   90.00
_cell.angle_gamma   90.00
#
_symmetry.space_group_name_H-M   'P 1'
#
loop_
_entity.id
_entity.type
_entity.pdbx_description
1 polymer ?
#
loop_
_entity_poly.entity_id
_entity_poly.type
_entity_poly.pdbx_seq_one_letter_code
_entity_poly.pdbx_strand_id
1 'polypeptide(L)'
;MAFHNFVIMGLLQLGTSHVLVRAVQGWKEAILALLLAIALVRLWRAYQEHGLPHLMSTDWLAIAFTVIVVAYLVIPNEVLGGHASLGQRLAAFRVAALMPLLYAFGRTYRPAKDEDVASVAWLIVGAGAVVGAFGLVELFLVPTRDWLSWGVNQFSAWLGCHYGGPQGLPDNFFQTMAPDAYLRRMVSTYISPLGIAYTGLLVFPLAVVLLDAGDRRRERRVLAAIVLALVLAGILLSVTRLALFALVGEAVLMATFMRRWWLNALLVLVLIGVVAVIFGYPRIGPVVDSHLQPTQVRGGIVSASDPSFLEHIATVLTDLKVAVAHPLGEGLGSAGSPAVRFAGAGSSADYAPGESSVLTMFVDTGVIGGVAYVALYVFGLIQAVSALLRTHRRGLEAALPMVAVVGGLALVPITMTNDLWGDFSVTFLFWWAVGSCASAAFGYVPARDVAPAARTSIASS
;
A
#
# COMPACT_ATOMS: atom_id res chain seq x y z
N MET A 1 -5.88 10.13 1.99
CA MET A 1 -4.60 9.63 2.50
C MET A 1 -3.40 10.34 1.93
N ALA A 2 -3.37 10.61 0.62
CA ALA A 2 -2.37 11.42 -0.06
C ALA A 2 -1.81 12.60 0.77
N PHE A 3 -2.67 13.44 1.36
CA PHE A 3 -2.24 14.63 2.11
C PHE A 3 -2.11 14.46 3.63
N HIS A 4 -2.43 13.29 4.17
CA HIS A 4 -2.63 13.10 5.60
C HIS A 4 -1.37 13.39 6.43
N ASN A 5 -0.24 12.80 6.04
CA ASN A 5 1.02 12.96 6.76
C ASN A 5 1.50 14.42 6.67
N PHE A 6 1.41 15.02 5.49
CA PHE A 6 1.75 16.43 5.27
C PHE A 6 0.93 17.39 6.14
N VAL A 7 -0.38 17.16 6.27
CA VAL A 7 -1.25 17.97 7.14
C VAL A 7 -0.86 17.81 8.61
N ILE A 8 -0.59 16.59 9.07
CA ILE A 8 -0.14 16.36 10.46
C ILE A 8 1.20 17.07 10.72
N MET A 9 2.15 16.96 9.79
CA MET A 9 3.43 17.66 9.86
C MET A 9 3.23 19.18 9.98
N GLY A 10 2.39 19.77 9.13
CA GLY A 10 2.08 21.20 9.20
C GLY A 10 1.42 21.61 10.52
N LEU A 11 0.48 20.82 11.05
CA LEU A 11 -0.14 21.10 12.35
C LEU A 11 0.86 21.06 13.51
N LEU A 12 1.77 20.08 13.51
CA LEU A 12 2.84 19.98 14.51
C LEU A 12 3.77 21.20 14.43
N GLN A 13 4.16 21.60 13.22
CA GLN A 13 5.00 22.78 12.99
C GLN A 13 4.36 24.08 13.48
N LEU A 14 3.03 24.18 13.43
CA LEU A 14 2.28 25.32 13.95
C LEU A 14 2.15 25.31 15.49
N GLY A 15 2.71 24.33 16.19
CA GLY A 15 2.58 24.19 17.64
C GLY A 15 1.16 23.82 18.09
N THR A 16 0.40 23.17 17.21
CA THR A 16 -0.98 22.76 17.50
C THR A 16 -1.01 21.76 18.67
N SER A 17 -2.05 21.83 19.51
CA SER A 17 -2.19 20.93 20.65
C SER A 17 -2.20 19.45 20.23
N HIS A 18 -1.52 18.60 21.01
CA HIS A 18 -1.44 17.16 20.75
C HIS A 18 -2.82 16.50 20.63
N VAL A 19 -3.82 16.98 21.36
CA VAL A 19 -5.20 16.46 21.30
C VAL A 19 -5.80 16.71 19.92
N LEU A 20 -5.65 17.90 19.36
CA LEU A 20 -6.19 18.23 18.04
C LEU A 20 -5.45 17.44 16.94
N VAL A 21 -4.13 17.31 17.05
CA VAL A 21 -3.34 16.50 16.12
C VAL A 21 -3.79 15.04 16.16
N ARG A 22 -4.04 14.46 17.34
CA ARG A 22 -4.59 13.09 17.46
C ARG A 22 -6.01 12.97 16.89
N ALA A 23 -6.86 13.98 17.05
CA ALA A 23 -8.18 14.00 16.43
C ALA A 23 -8.11 14.00 14.90
N VAL A 24 -7.23 14.85 14.33
CA VAL A 24 -6.95 14.88 12.88
C VAL A 24 -6.26 13.59 12.43
N GLN A 25 -5.50 12.91 13.29
CA GLN A 25 -4.92 11.61 12.98
C GLN A 25 -6.01 10.52 12.90
N GLY A 26 -7.00 10.57 13.78
CA GLY A 26 -8.07 9.58 13.97
C GLY A 26 -9.24 9.62 12.98
N TRP A 27 -9.31 10.62 12.09
CA TRP A 27 -10.41 10.77 11.13
C TRP A 27 -10.62 9.54 10.24
N LYS A 28 -9.53 8.89 9.80
CA LYS A 28 -9.58 7.71 8.94
C LYS A 28 -10.14 6.51 9.71
N GLU A 29 -9.74 6.34 10.98
CA GLU A 29 -10.30 5.33 11.88
C GLU A 29 -11.80 5.58 12.12
N ALA A 30 -12.23 6.84 12.25
CA ALA A 30 -13.65 7.18 12.36
C ALA A 30 -14.45 6.81 11.08
N ILE A 31 -13.89 7.06 9.90
CA ILE A 31 -14.51 6.63 8.62
C ILE A 31 -14.59 5.12 8.54
N LEU A 32 -13.52 4.39 8.89
CA LEU A 32 -13.53 2.92 8.89
C LEU A 32 -14.56 2.37 9.87
N ALA A 33 -14.68 2.95 11.08
CA ALA A 33 -15.69 2.57 12.05
C ALA A 33 -17.11 2.82 11.54
N LEU A 34 -17.36 3.97 10.90
CA LEU A 34 -18.63 4.28 10.28
C LEU A 34 -18.98 3.29 9.15
N LEU A 35 -18.01 3.00 8.27
CA LEU A 35 -18.19 2.01 7.19
C LEU A 35 -18.42 0.61 7.76
N LEU A 36 -17.77 0.24 8.86
CA LEU A 36 -18.03 -1.03 9.53
C LEU A 36 -19.45 -1.07 10.11
N ALA A 37 -19.88 -0.02 10.80
CA ALA A 37 -21.23 0.06 11.36
C ALA A 37 -22.31 -0.04 10.26
N ILE A 38 -22.13 0.68 9.14
CA ILE A 38 -23.04 0.60 7.99
C ILE A 38 -23.03 -0.82 7.39
N ALA A 39 -21.87 -1.46 7.27
CA ALA A 39 -21.75 -2.81 6.74
C ALA A 39 -22.47 -3.84 7.64
N LEU A 40 -22.31 -3.73 8.95
CA LEU A 40 -22.99 -4.57 9.94
C LEU A 40 -24.51 -4.38 9.89
N VAL A 41 -25.00 -3.15 9.78
CA VAL A 41 -26.44 -2.88 9.63
C VAL A 41 -26.98 -3.49 8.33
N ARG A 42 -26.24 -3.40 7.22
CA ARG A 42 -26.63 -4.04 5.95
C ARG A 42 -26.67 -5.55 6.06
N LEU A 43 -25.66 -6.16 6.69
CA LEU A 43 -25.62 -7.60 6.92
C LEU A 43 -26.77 -8.06 7.81
N TRP A 44 -27.09 -7.32 8.87
CA TRP A 44 -28.21 -7.63 9.76
C TRP A 44 -29.55 -7.60 9.03
N ARG A 45 -29.79 -6.58 8.18
CA ARG A 45 -31.01 -6.50 7.36
C ARG A 45 -31.10 -7.65 6.36
N ALA A 46 -30.01 -7.95 5.66
CA ALA A 46 -29.95 -9.06 4.72
C ALA A 46 -30.21 -10.42 5.41
N TYR A 47 -29.68 -10.61 6.62
CA TYR A 47 -29.92 -11.80 7.42
C TYR A 47 -31.42 -11.99 7.76
N GLN A 48 -32.10 -10.90 8.12
CA GLN A 48 -33.53 -10.92 8.43
C GLN A 48 -34.40 -11.24 7.21
N GLU A 49 -34.01 -10.77 6.02
CA GLU A 49 -34.81 -10.91 4.79
C GLU A 49 -34.52 -12.21 4.02
N HIS A 50 -33.25 -12.65 4.00
CA HIS A 50 -32.77 -13.68 3.06
C HIS A 50 -31.82 -14.71 3.68
N GLY A 51 -31.52 -14.62 4.99
CA GLY A 51 -30.55 -15.47 5.66
C GLY A 51 -29.09 -15.05 5.41
N LEU A 52 -28.14 -15.88 5.86
CA LEU A 52 -26.72 -15.54 5.76
C LEU A 52 -26.24 -15.54 4.29
N PRO A 53 -25.41 -14.56 3.90
CA PRO A 53 -24.80 -14.55 2.58
C PRO A 53 -23.87 -15.76 2.40
N HIS A 54 -23.78 -16.26 1.18
CA HIS A 54 -22.88 -17.37 0.87
C HIS A 54 -21.42 -16.96 1.06
N LEU A 55 -20.74 -17.65 1.98
CA LEU A 55 -19.32 -17.44 2.29
C LEU A 55 -18.45 -18.28 1.36
N MET A 56 -17.44 -17.65 0.78
CA MET A 56 -16.39 -18.25 -0.02
C MET A 56 -15.26 -18.76 0.89
N SER A 57 -14.42 -19.64 0.38
CA SER A 57 -13.23 -20.14 1.10
C SER A 57 -12.32 -19.01 1.59
N THR A 58 -12.25 -17.91 0.84
CA THR A 58 -11.49 -16.71 1.17
C THR A 58 -12.13 -15.85 2.27
N ASP A 59 -13.45 -15.85 2.38
CA ASP A 59 -14.12 -15.21 3.52
C ASP A 59 -13.87 -16.01 4.80
N TRP A 60 -13.97 -17.34 4.72
CA TRP A 60 -13.63 -18.21 5.85
C TRP A 60 -12.19 -18.01 6.30
N LEU A 61 -11.27 -17.86 5.36
CA LEU A 61 -9.87 -17.59 5.66
C LEU A 61 -9.65 -16.20 6.27
N ALA A 62 -10.34 -15.17 5.76
CA ALA A 62 -10.32 -13.82 6.34
C ALA A 62 -10.89 -13.82 7.78
N ILE A 63 -11.97 -14.56 8.03
CA ILE A 63 -12.55 -14.75 9.36
C ILE A 63 -11.56 -15.48 10.26
N ALA A 64 -11.00 -16.60 9.82
CA ALA A 64 -10.02 -17.38 10.59
C ALA A 64 -8.80 -16.51 10.97
N PHE A 65 -8.27 -15.76 10.02
CA PHE A 65 -7.17 -14.83 10.24
C PHE A 65 -7.54 -13.72 11.24
N THR A 66 -8.76 -13.17 11.13
CA THR A 66 -9.26 -12.19 12.11
C THR A 66 -9.31 -12.78 13.51
N VAL A 67 -9.82 -14.00 13.67
CA VAL A 67 -9.88 -14.70 14.96
C VAL A 67 -8.47 -14.92 15.53
N ILE A 68 -7.51 -15.33 14.71
CA ILE A 68 -6.10 -15.47 15.11
C ILE A 68 -5.56 -14.13 15.63
N VAL A 69 -5.66 -13.07 14.84
CA VAL A 69 -5.15 -11.74 15.20
C VAL A 69 -5.82 -11.21 16.49
N VAL A 70 -7.12 -11.43 16.69
CA VAL A 70 -7.82 -11.09 17.94
C VAL A 70 -7.31 -11.93 19.11
N ALA A 71 -7.08 -13.22 18.93
CA ALA A 71 -6.54 -14.08 19.98
C ALA A 71 -5.16 -13.59 20.45
N TYR A 72 -4.26 -13.25 19.53
CA TYR A 72 -2.94 -12.70 19.87
C TYR A 72 -2.99 -11.30 20.48
N LEU A 73 -4.07 -10.53 20.24
CA LEU A 73 -4.32 -9.27 20.96
C LEU A 73 -4.76 -9.49 22.42
N VAL A 74 -5.40 -10.62 22.73
CA VAL A 74 -5.88 -10.91 24.10
C VAL A 74 -4.81 -11.64 24.91
N ILE A 75 -4.07 -12.58 24.31
CA ILE A 75 -3.05 -13.39 24.98
C ILE A 75 -1.83 -12.52 25.36
N PRO A 76 -1.48 -12.35 26.65
CA PRO A 76 -0.30 -11.58 27.05
C PRO A 76 0.98 -12.09 26.39
N ASN A 77 1.81 -11.18 25.87
CA ASN A 77 3.03 -11.55 25.15
C ASN A 77 4.04 -12.31 26.03
N GLU A 78 4.00 -12.11 27.35
CA GLU A 78 4.81 -12.85 28.33
C GLU A 78 4.59 -14.38 28.23
N VAL A 79 3.37 -14.81 27.89
CA VAL A 79 3.03 -16.24 27.71
C VAL A 79 3.65 -16.81 26.43
N LEU A 80 3.88 -15.95 25.43
CA LEU A 80 4.45 -16.28 24.13
C LEU A 80 5.97 -16.01 24.06
N GLY A 81 6.57 -15.55 25.16
CA GLY A 81 7.99 -15.22 25.24
C GLY A 81 8.36 -13.85 24.66
N GLY A 82 7.39 -13.03 24.26
CA GLY A 82 7.63 -11.69 23.74
C GLY A 82 7.55 -10.59 24.79
N HIS A 83 8.14 -9.44 24.47
CA HIS A 83 8.28 -8.30 25.38
C HIS A 83 7.49 -7.06 24.94
N ALA A 84 6.65 -7.18 23.91
CA ALA A 84 5.91 -6.04 23.38
C ALA A 84 4.83 -5.52 24.36
N SER A 85 4.84 -4.20 24.56
CA SER A 85 3.88 -3.45 25.37
C SER A 85 2.47 -3.49 24.78
N LEU A 86 1.45 -3.17 25.60
CA LEU A 86 0.06 -3.06 25.12
C LEU A 86 -0.10 -2.08 23.94
N GLY A 87 0.65 -0.97 23.95
CA GLY A 87 0.64 0.00 22.86
C GLY A 87 1.16 -0.58 21.55
N GLN A 88 2.25 -1.36 21.60
CA GLN A 88 2.80 -2.08 20.44
C GLN A 88 1.80 -3.11 19.90
N ARG A 89 1.20 -3.91 20.80
CA ARG A 89 0.21 -4.92 20.45
C ARG A 89 -1.00 -4.32 19.75
N LEU A 90 -1.54 -3.20 20.26
CA LEU A 90 -2.66 -2.49 19.65
C LEU A 90 -2.29 -1.89 18.29
N ALA A 91 -1.08 -1.36 18.14
CA ALA A 91 -0.61 -0.82 16.86
C ALA A 91 -0.43 -1.91 15.79
N ALA A 92 0.14 -3.06 16.17
CA ALA A 92 0.29 -4.22 15.29
C ALA A 92 -1.07 -4.86 14.95
N PHE A 93 -1.95 -5.04 15.94
CA PHE A 93 -3.33 -5.46 15.73
C PHE A 93 -4.04 -4.57 14.72
N ARG A 94 -3.89 -3.24 14.84
CA ARG A 94 -4.49 -2.29 13.90
C ARG A 94 -4.04 -2.57 12.47
N VAL A 95 -2.75 -2.83 12.23
CA VAL A 95 -2.22 -3.12 10.89
C VAL A 95 -2.74 -4.46 10.37
N ALA A 96 -2.67 -5.52 11.19
CA ALA A 96 -3.10 -6.85 10.79
C ALA A 96 -4.61 -6.94 10.55
N ALA A 97 -5.44 -6.36 11.41
CA ALA A 97 -6.90 -6.38 11.33
C ALA A 97 -7.45 -5.55 10.16
N LEU A 98 -6.67 -4.59 9.63
CA LEU A 98 -7.07 -3.84 8.44
C LEU A 98 -7.21 -4.73 7.21
N MET A 99 -6.38 -5.78 7.06
CA MET A 99 -6.41 -6.64 5.88
C MET A 99 -7.79 -7.32 5.69
N PRO A 100 -8.31 -8.11 6.66
CA PRO A 100 -9.64 -8.73 6.51
C PRO A 100 -10.77 -7.70 6.52
N LEU A 101 -10.63 -6.59 7.25
CA LEU A 101 -11.64 -5.52 7.28
C LEU A 101 -11.83 -4.88 5.90
N LEU A 102 -10.73 -4.52 5.24
CA LEU A 102 -10.74 -3.87 3.92
C LEU A 102 -11.17 -4.83 2.83
N TYR A 103 -10.79 -6.11 2.95
CA TYR A 103 -11.35 -7.18 2.12
C TYR A 103 -12.88 -7.25 2.26
N ALA A 104 -13.41 -7.25 3.49
CA ALA A 104 -14.85 -7.24 3.73
C ALA A 104 -15.54 -5.98 3.19
N PHE A 105 -14.88 -4.82 3.24
CA PHE A 105 -15.37 -3.59 2.61
C PHE A 105 -15.42 -3.71 1.09
N GLY A 106 -14.42 -4.32 0.45
CA GLY A 106 -14.47 -4.62 -0.99
C GLY A 106 -15.63 -5.56 -1.34
N ARG A 107 -15.90 -6.55 -0.49
CA ARG A 107 -17.06 -7.45 -0.66
C ARG A 107 -18.39 -6.71 -0.58
N THR A 108 -18.51 -5.73 0.33
CA THR A 108 -19.77 -5.06 0.70
C THR A 108 -20.08 -3.80 -0.11
N TYR A 109 -19.06 -2.98 -0.37
CA TYR A 109 -19.19 -1.66 -0.99
C TYR A 109 -18.73 -1.69 -2.44
N ARG A 110 -19.57 -2.28 -3.30
CA ARG A 110 -19.34 -2.29 -4.74
C ARG A 110 -19.96 -1.04 -5.39
N PRO A 111 -19.25 -0.37 -6.31
CA PRO A 111 -19.85 0.63 -7.19
C PRO A 111 -21.01 -0.01 -7.97
N ALA A 112 -22.18 0.60 -7.96
CA ALA A 112 -23.38 0.03 -8.58
C ALA A 112 -23.41 0.26 -10.10
N LYS A 113 -22.74 1.32 -10.58
CA LYS A 113 -22.71 1.73 -11.98
C LYS A 113 -21.28 1.96 -12.47
N ASP A 114 -21.08 1.84 -13.77
CA ASP A 114 -19.79 2.15 -14.41
C ASP A 114 -19.34 3.60 -14.19
N GLU A 115 -20.29 4.54 -14.07
CA GLU A 115 -20.00 5.95 -13.75
C GLU A 115 -19.41 6.11 -12.35
N ASP A 116 -19.87 5.30 -11.39
CA ASP A 116 -19.33 5.28 -10.02
C ASP A 116 -17.89 4.72 -10.04
N VAL A 117 -17.66 3.64 -10.80
CA VAL A 117 -16.31 3.07 -11.00
C VAL A 117 -15.38 4.10 -11.63
N ALA A 118 -15.84 4.80 -12.67
CA ALA A 118 -15.08 5.86 -13.33
C ALA A 118 -14.70 6.97 -12.34
N SER A 119 -15.67 7.43 -11.55
CA SER A 119 -15.48 8.52 -10.59
C SER A 119 -14.47 8.13 -9.50
N VAL A 120 -14.62 6.92 -8.94
CA VAL A 120 -13.68 6.39 -7.94
C VAL A 120 -12.28 6.23 -8.54
N ALA A 121 -12.18 5.70 -9.76
CA ALA A 121 -10.90 5.57 -10.44
C ALA A 121 -10.23 6.93 -10.70
N TRP A 122 -10.97 7.91 -11.21
CA TRP A 122 -10.45 9.27 -11.41
C TRP A 122 -10.03 9.94 -10.11
N LEU A 123 -10.75 9.72 -9.00
CA LEU A 123 -10.36 10.25 -7.69
C LEU A 123 -9.05 9.60 -7.19
N ILE A 124 -8.91 8.28 -7.32
CA ILE A 124 -7.70 7.56 -6.89
C ILE A 124 -6.50 7.99 -7.73
N VAL A 125 -6.62 7.91 -9.06
CA VAL A 125 -5.50 8.25 -9.96
C VAL A 125 -5.23 9.75 -9.95
N GLY A 126 -6.26 10.59 -9.88
CA GLY A 126 -6.13 12.03 -9.72
C GLY A 126 -5.39 12.41 -8.43
N ALA A 127 -5.72 11.78 -7.30
CA ALA A 127 -4.97 11.97 -6.06
C ALA A 127 -3.51 11.54 -6.21
N GLY A 128 -3.24 10.39 -6.84
CA GLY A 128 -1.89 9.95 -7.17
C GLY A 128 -1.12 10.94 -8.06
N ALA A 129 -1.78 11.53 -9.05
CA ALA A 129 -1.20 12.54 -9.92
C ALA A 129 -0.93 13.86 -9.19
N VAL A 130 -1.77 14.29 -8.25
CA VAL A 130 -1.49 15.47 -7.43
C VAL A 130 -0.28 15.23 -6.52
N VAL A 131 -0.17 14.04 -5.93
CA VAL A 131 1.03 13.62 -5.19
C VAL A 131 2.25 13.64 -6.11
N GLY A 132 2.13 13.13 -7.33
CA GLY A 132 3.19 13.16 -8.35
C GLY A 132 3.60 14.58 -8.73
N ALA A 133 2.64 15.46 -9.00
CA ALA A 133 2.90 16.85 -9.37
C ALA A 133 3.53 17.65 -8.22
N PHE A 134 2.99 17.53 -7.01
CA PHE A 134 3.56 18.18 -5.83
C PHE A 134 4.97 17.66 -5.56
N GLY A 135 5.19 16.35 -5.69
CA GLY A 135 6.49 15.72 -5.51
C GLY A 135 7.53 16.21 -6.54
N LEU A 136 7.13 16.52 -7.78
CA LEU A 136 8.03 17.12 -8.78
C LEU A 136 8.40 18.55 -8.39
N VAL A 137 7.43 19.34 -7.93
CA VAL A 137 7.63 20.71 -7.47
C VAL A 137 8.57 20.73 -6.27
N GLU A 138 8.32 19.94 -5.22
CA GLU A 138 9.20 19.92 -4.06
C GLU A 138 10.62 19.45 -4.40
N LEU A 139 10.78 18.54 -5.35
CA LEU A 139 12.05 17.87 -5.57
C LEU A 139 13.02 18.83 -6.24
N PHE A 140 12.52 19.59 -7.22
CA PHE A 140 13.35 20.49 -8.02
C PHE A 140 13.30 21.95 -7.58
N LEU A 141 12.22 22.40 -6.92
CA LEU A 141 12.01 23.81 -6.59
C LEU A 141 12.16 24.13 -5.10
N VAL A 142 12.05 23.14 -4.21
CA VAL A 142 12.15 23.36 -2.76
C VAL A 142 13.48 22.81 -2.26
N PRO A 143 14.38 23.63 -1.71
CA PRO A 143 15.61 23.16 -1.06
C PRO A 143 15.36 22.09 0.02
N THR A 144 16.23 21.10 0.13
CA THR A 144 16.10 20.01 1.12
C THR A 144 16.03 20.53 2.55
N ARG A 145 16.78 21.59 2.86
CA ARG A 145 16.81 22.22 4.18
C ARG A 145 15.44 22.78 4.61
N ASP A 146 14.62 23.22 3.67
CA ASP A 146 13.32 23.83 3.98
C ASP A 146 12.35 22.82 4.62
N TRP A 147 12.53 21.52 4.38
CA TRP A 147 11.77 20.46 5.06
C TRP A 147 11.95 20.45 6.57
N LEU A 148 13.12 20.86 7.06
CA LEU A 148 13.34 21.03 8.50
C LEU A 148 12.44 22.14 9.04
N SER A 149 12.29 23.24 8.29
CA SER A 149 11.41 24.35 8.66
C SER A 149 9.92 24.00 8.54
N TRP A 150 9.58 23.00 7.72
CA TRP A 150 8.21 22.50 7.58
C TRP A 150 7.81 21.49 8.67
N GLY A 151 8.76 21.03 9.49
CA GLY A 151 8.48 20.20 10.66
C GLY A 151 8.64 18.70 10.46
N VAL A 152 9.39 18.22 9.46
CA VAL A 152 9.61 16.77 9.26
C VAL A 152 10.15 16.09 10.51
N ASN A 153 11.14 16.69 11.18
CA ASN A 153 11.73 16.09 12.38
C ASN A 153 10.72 16.02 13.54
N GLN A 154 9.82 17.02 13.64
CA GLN A 154 8.75 17.00 14.64
C GLN A 154 7.73 15.91 14.32
N PHE A 155 7.41 15.70 13.05
CA PHE A 155 6.56 14.61 12.60
C PHE A 155 7.20 13.23 12.90
N SER A 156 8.49 13.06 12.60
CA SER A 156 9.24 11.84 12.93
C SER A 156 9.25 11.55 14.43
N ALA A 157 9.54 12.57 15.24
CA ALA A 157 9.51 12.47 16.70
C ALA A 157 8.10 12.16 17.23
N TRP A 158 7.05 12.74 16.63
CA TRP A 158 5.65 12.45 16.97
C TRP A 158 5.27 10.98 16.71
N LEU A 159 5.86 10.37 15.67
CA LEU A 159 5.68 8.95 15.37
C LEU A 159 6.54 8.03 16.27
N GLY A 160 7.44 8.59 17.09
CA GLY A 160 8.41 7.84 17.90
C GLY A 160 9.65 7.40 17.13
N CYS A 161 9.81 7.84 15.88
CA CYS A 161 10.94 7.45 15.03
C CYS A 161 12.14 8.37 15.26
N HIS A 162 13.32 7.76 15.44
CA HIS A 162 14.61 8.45 15.48
C HIS A 162 15.41 8.02 14.27
N TYR A 163 15.78 8.97 13.42
CA TYR A 163 16.48 8.70 12.16
C TYR A 163 17.93 9.18 12.24
N GLY A 164 18.83 8.40 11.65
CA GLY A 164 20.26 8.69 11.59
C GLY A 164 20.67 9.56 10.40
N GLY A 165 19.73 9.92 9.54
CA GLY A 165 20.00 10.62 8.29
C GLY A 165 20.46 12.06 8.46
N PRO A 166 20.86 12.73 7.37
CA PRO A 166 21.33 14.11 7.37
C PRO A 166 20.41 15.05 8.17
N GLN A 167 20.96 15.73 9.18
CA GLN A 167 20.23 16.63 10.09
C GLN A 167 18.99 16.00 10.77
N GLY A 168 18.99 14.67 10.96
CA GLY A 168 17.89 13.93 11.58
C GLY A 168 16.69 13.66 10.65
N LEU A 169 16.83 13.93 9.35
CA LEU A 169 15.83 13.54 8.36
C LEU A 169 15.79 12.00 8.21
N PRO A 170 14.65 11.43 7.79
CA PRO A 170 14.56 10.00 7.56
C PRO A 170 15.57 9.50 6.53
N ASP A 171 16.25 8.38 6.82
CA ASP A 171 17.30 7.84 5.93
C ASP A 171 16.79 7.57 4.51
N ASN A 172 15.52 7.18 4.40
CA ASN A 172 14.87 6.94 3.12
C ASN A 172 14.60 8.22 2.30
N PHE A 173 14.74 9.44 2.84
CA PHE A 173 14.68 10.68 2.04
C PHE A 173 15.80 10.74 1.01
N PHE A 174 16.85 9.96 1.23
CA PHE A 174 18.04 9.98 0.42
C PHE A 174 18.38 8.61 -0.15
N GLN A 175 19.12 8.63 -1.25
CA GLN A 175 19.90 7.53 -1.74
C GLN A 175 21.37 7.91 -1.48
N THR A 176 22.06 7.14 -0.65
CA THR A 176 23.50 7.33 -0.41
C THR A 176 24.27 7.02 -1.69
N MET A 177 25.13 7.95 -2.10
CA MET A 177 25.92 7.84 -3.35
C MET A 177 27.41 7.66 -3.05
N ALA A 178 27.92 8.40 -2.07
CA ALA A 178 29.28 8.37 -1.57
C ALA A 178 29.29 8.83 -0.10
N PRO A 179 30.41 8.69 0.64
CA PRO A 179 30.53 9.29 1.96
C PRO A 179 30.19 10.79 1.89
N ASP A 180 29.25 11.23 2.71
CA ASP A 180 28.77 12.63 2.78
C ASP A 180 28.15 13.16 1.47
N ALA A 181 27.64 12.29 0.61
CA ALA A 181 26.90 12.68 -0.59
C ALA A 181 25.59 11.89 -0.75
N TYR A 182 24.48 12.61 -0.64
CA TYR A 182 23.13 12.07 -0.54
C TYR A 182 22.26 12.61 -1.68
N LEU A 183 21.84 11.72 -2.58
CA LEU A 183 20.89 12.05 -3.65
C LEU A 183 19.49 12.09 -3.06
N ARG A 184 18.78 13.21 -3.22
CA ARG A 184 17.41 13.32 -2.71
C ARG A 184 16.43 12.50 -3.53
N ARG A 185 15.51 11.83 -2.82
CA ARG A 185 14.40 11.05 -3.37
C ARG A 185 13.11 11.85 -3.24
N MET A 186 12.17 11.63 -4.14
CA MET A 186 10.84 12.24 -4.07
C MET A 186 10.06 11.66 -2.88
N VAL A 187 9.49 12.50 -2.02
CA VAL A 187 8.78 12.08 -0.79
C VAL A 187 7.33 12.55 -0.76
N SER A 188 7.04 13.65 -1.45
CA SER A 188 5.73 14.29 -1.62
C SER A 188 4.98 14.42 -0.29
N THR A 189 3.66 14.48 -0.39
CA THR A 189 2.76 14.59 0.74
C THR A 189 2.70 13.34 1.63
N TYR A 190 3.31 12.23 1.18
CA TYR A 190 3.49 11.02 1.97
C TYR A 190 4.64 11.14 2.98
N ILE A 191 5.58 12.08 2.77
CA ILE A 191 6.81 12.22 3.58
C ILE A 191 7.61 10.90 3.57
N SER A 192 7.49 10.13 2.48
CA SER A 192 8.16 8.84 2.31
C SER A 192 8.17 8.46 0.83
N PRO A 193 9.35 8.14 0.25
CA PRO A 193 9.41 7.68 -1.13
C PRO A 193 8.72 6.33 -1.32
N LEU A 194 8.73 5.48 -0.30
CA LEU A 194 8.08 4.16 -0.33
C LEU A 194 6.56 4.31 -0.46
N GLY A 195 5.97 5.28 0.25
CA GLY A 195 4.53 5.54 0.18
C GLY A 195 4.10 5.98 -1.23
N ILE A 196 4.89 6.85 -1.89
CA ILE A 196 4.64 7.22 -3.29
C ILE A 196 4.82 6.02 -4.21
N ALA A 197 5.93 5.29 -4.07
CA ALA A 197 6.29 4.22 -4.98
C ALA A 197 5.27 3.08 -4.93
N TYR A 198 4.97 2.55 -3.75
CA TYR A 198 4.12 1.38 -3.59
C TYR A 198 2.65 1.69 -3.79
N THR A 199 2.18 2.87 -3.35
CA THR A 199 0.82 3.32 -3.71
C THR A 199 0.74 3.56 -5.22
N GLY A 200 1.79 4.13 -5.80
CA GLY A 200 1.91 4.35 -7.24
C GLY A 200 1.82 3.07 -8.06
N LEU A 201 2.48 1.98 -7.63
CA LEU A 201 2.35 0.65 -8.27
C LEU A 201 0.89 0.20 -8.31
N LEU A 202 0.14 0.31 -7.21
CA LEU A 202 -1.29 -0.04 -7.24
C LEU A 202 -2.13 0.91 -8.10
N VAL A 203 -1.76 2.19 -8.20
CA VAL A 203 -2.48 3.21 -8.98
C VAL A 203 -2.15 3.14 -10.48
N PHE A 204 -0.99 2.62 -10.86
CA PHE A 204 -0.53 2.58 -12.25
C PHE A 204 -1.40 1.71 -13.17
N PRO A 205 -1.76 0.45 -12.80
CA PRO A 205 -2.70 -0.35 -13.57
C PRO A 205 -4.07 0.32 -13.72
N LEU A 206 -4.53 1.01 -12.67
CA LEU A 206 -5.78 1.77 -12.70
C LEU A 206 -5.73 2.95 -13.69
N ALA A 207 -4.61 3.69 -13.71
CA ALA A 207 -4.37 4.78 -14.65
C ALA A 207 -4.35 4.28 -16.11
N VAL A 208 -3.73 3.12 -16.35
CA VAL A 208 -3.70 2.48 -17.66
C VAL A 208 -5.11 2.06 -18.11
N VAL A 209 -5.92 1.49 -17.20
CA VAL A 209 -7.32 1.15 -17.50
C VAL A 209 -8.13 2.40 -17.82
N LEU A 210 -7.98 3.50 -17.08
CA LEU A 210 -8.66 4.77 -17.39
C LEU A 210 -8.29 5.30 -18.78
N LEU A 211 -7.03 5.15 -19.19
CA LEU A 211 -6.58 5.56 -20.52
C LEU A 211 -7.13 4.66 -21.64
N ASP A 212 -7.22 3.34 -21.42
CA ASP A 212 -7.77 2.39 -22.42
C ASP A 212 -9.30 2.44 -22.53
N ALA A 213 -9.98 2.47 -21.38
CA ALA A 213 -11.44 2.46 -21.28
C ALA A 213 -12.06 3.85 -21.47
N GLY A 214 -11.24 4.91 -21.45
CA GLY A 214 -11.68 6.30 -21.45
C GLY A 214 -12.55 6.69 -22.66
N ASP A 215 -13.48 7.60 -22.38
CA ASP A 215 -14.31 8.31 -23.35
C ASP A 215 -13.48 8.71 -24.59
N ARG A 216 -14.07 8.56 -25.79
CA ARG A 216 -13.38 8.88 -27.06
C ARG A 216 -13.08 10.37 -27.20
N ARG A 217 -13.63 11.22 -26.32
CA ARG A 217 -13.29 12.64 -26.23
C ARG A 217 -11.79 12.82 -25.99
N ARG A 218 -11.16 13.56 -26.91
CA ARG A 218 -9.71 13.85 -26.91
C ARG A 218 -9.25 14.44 -25.58
N GLU A 219 -10.03 15.36 -25.00
CA GLU A 219 -9.70 16.04 -23.73
C GLU A 219 -9.50 15.07 -22.57
N ARG A 220 -10.44 14.12 -22.39
CA ARG A 220 -10.36 13.13 -21.31
C ARG A 220 -9.19 12.17 -21.48
N ARG A 221 -8.85 11.82 -22.73
CA ARG A 221 -7.66 11.01 -23.03
C ARG A 221 -6.36 11.74 -22.74
N VAL A 222 -6.28 13.01 -23.11
CA VAL A 222 -5.12 13.87 -22.79
C VAL A 222 -4.97 13.99 -21.27
N LEU A 223 -6.07 14.23 -20.54
CA LEU A 223 -6.05 14.27 -19.09
C LEU A 223 -5.58 12.94 -18.48
N ALA A 224 -6.09 11.80 -18.97
CA ALA A 224 -5.68 10.48 -18.50
C ALA A 224 -4.19 10.23 -18.74
N ALA A 225 -3.66 10.65 -19.90
CA ALA A 225 -2.24 10.54 -20.23
C ALA A 225 -1.36 11.43 -19.32
N ILE A 226 -1.79 12.66 -19.02
CA ILE A 226 -1.08 13.55 -18.09
C ILE A 226 -1.06 12.94 -16.69
N VAL A 227 -2.21 12.47 -16.21
CA VAL A 227 -2.36 11.84 -14.91
C VAL A 227 -1.49 10.58 -14.80
N LEU A 228 -1.47 9.73 -15.84
CA LEU A 228 -0.58 8.57 -15.94
C LEU A 228 0.90 8.98 -15.86
N ALA A 229 1.29 10.01 -16.60
CA ALA A 229 2.67 10.50 -16.62
C ALA A 229 3.11 11.01 -15.24
N LEU A 230 2.23 11.70 -14.51
CA LEU A 230 2.51 12.19 -13.15
C LEU A 230 2.64 11.05 -12.13
N VAL A 231 1.81 10.02 -12.22
CA VAL A 231 1.93 8.80 -11.39
C VAL A 231 3.26 8.11 -11.68
N LEU A 232 3.60 7.92 -12.96
CA LEU A 232 4.88 7.33 -13.37
C LEU A 232 6.08 8.14 -12.87
N ALA A 233 6.04 9.47 -13.00
CA ALA A 233 7.09 10.35 -12.49
C ALA A 233 7.28 10.18 -10.98
N GLY A 234 6.18 10.05 -10.23
CA GLY A 234 6.21 9.76 -8.79
C GLY A 234 6.92 8.45 -8.44
N ILE A 235 6.58 7.36 -9.14
CA ILE A 235 7.23 6.05 -8.91
C ILE A 235 8.70 6.12 -9.30
N LEU A 236 9.01 6.66 -10.46
CA LEU A 236 10.37 6.76 -11.02
C LEU A 236 11.30 7.57 -10.12
N LEU A 237 10.88 8.79 -9.71
CA LEU A 237 11.70 9.71 -8.91
C LEU A 237 11.69 9.39 -7.40
N SER A 238 10.92 8.39 -6.98
CA SER A 238 11.10 7.80 -5.63
C SER A 238 12.44 7.08 -5.49
N VAL A 239 13.11 6.74 -6.60
CA VAL A 239 14.40 6.00 -6.68
C VAL A 239 14.40 4.71 -5.84
N THR A 240 13.24 4.08 -5.70
CA THR A 240 13.11 2.82 -4.95
C THR A 240 13.43 1.66 -5.90
N ARG A 241 14.64 1.09 -5.81
CA ARG A 241 15.13 0.06 -6.74
C ARG A 241 14.13 -1.07 -6.97
N LEU A 242 13.58 -1.62 -5.89
CA LEU A 242 12.60 -2.71 -5.96
C LEU A 242 11.29 -2.27 -6.64
N ALA A 243 10.85 -1.03 -6.41
CA ALA A 243 9.67 -0.49 -7.09
C ALA A 243 9.93 -0.23 -8.59
N LEU A 244 11.15 0.16 -8.98
CA LEU A 244 11.52 0.29 -10.39
C LEU A 244 11.45 -1.05 -11.12
N PHE A 245 11.97 -2.12 -10.50
CA PHE A 245 11.84 -3.48 -11.05
C PHE A 245 10.38 -3.94 -11.10
N ALA A 246 9.63 -3.71 -10.03
CA ALA A 246 8.21 -4.04 -9.96
C ALA A 246 7.41 -3.30 -11.04
N LEU A 247 7.69 -2.02 -11.29
CA LEU A 247 7.05 -1.20 -12.32
C LEU A 247 7.25 -1.77 -13.74
N VAL A 248 8.47 -2.25 -14.04
CA VAL A 248 8.73 -2.96 -15.32
C VAL A 248 7.92 -4.24 -15.38
N GLY A 249 7.88 -5.01 -14.29
CA GLY A 249 7.04 -6.19 -14.15
C GLY A 249 5.56 -5.90 -14.42
N GLU A 250 5.01 -4.83 -13.83
CA GLU A 250 3.64 -4.39 -14.06
C GLU A 250 3.39 -4.06 -15.54
N ALA A 251 4.29 -3.32 -16.18
CA ALA A 251 4.16 -3.00 -17.60
C ALA A 251 4.14 -4.26 -18.48
N VAL A 252 4.96 -5.27 -18.17
CA VAL A 252 4.95 -6.58 -18.85
C VAL A 252 3.64 -7.34 -18.60
N LEU A 253 3.17 -7.37 -17.35
CA LEU A 253 1.91 -8.03 -16.99
C LEU A 253 0.73 -7.37 -17.72
N MET A 254 0.66 -6.04 -17.74
CA MET A 254 -0.38 -5.31 -18.46
C MET A 254 -0.34 -5.57 -19.96
N ALA A 255 0.83 -5.52 -20.59
CA ALA A 255 0.99 -5.86 -22.01
C ALA A 255 0.49 -7.28 -22.32
N THR A 256 0.72 -8.22 -21.40
CA THR A 256 0.34 -9.63 -21.52
C THR A 256 -1.16 -9.88 -21.31
N PHE A 257 -1.75 -9.29 -20.26
CA PHE A 257 -3.17 -9.48 -19.93
C PHE A 257 -4.10 -8.70 -20.87
N MET A 258 -3.78 -7.43 -21.16
CA MET A 258 -4.63 -6.58 -22.00
C MET A 258 -4.37 -6.78 -23.50
N ARG A 259 -3.19 -7.32 -23.88
CA ARG A 259 -2.79 -7.64 -25.26
C ARG A 259 -2.96 -6.47 -26.24
N ARG A 260 -2.54 -5.27 -25.83
CA ARG A 260 -2.60 -4.06 -26.67
C ARG A 260 -1.21 -3.68 -27.16
N TRP A 261 -1.10 -3.36 -28.44
CA TRP A 261 0.18 -2.96 -29.04
C TRP A 261 0.76 -1.70 -28.39
N TRP A 262 -0.08 -0.74 -27.99
CA TRP A 262 0.36 0.50 -27.37
C TRP A 262 0.96 0.28 -25.97
N LEU A 263 0.57 -0.81 -25.28
CA LEU A 263 1.17 -1.18 -24.00
C LEU A 263 2.61 -1.68 -24.17
N ASN A 264 2.97 -2.23 -25.33
CA ASN A 264 4.37 -2.51 -25.64
C ASN A 264 5.16 -1.21 -25.79
N ALA A 265 4.57 -0.17 -26.38
CA ALA A 265 5.20 1.15 -26.42
C ALA A 265 5.32 1.77 -25.02
N LEU A 266 4.30 1.62 -24.17
CA LEU A 266 4.37 2.03 -22.75
C LEU A 266 5.45 1.26 -21.99
N LEU A 267 5.59 -0.05 -22.21
CA LEU A 267 6.67 -0.86 -21.61
C LEU A 267 8.05 -0.33 -22.01
N VAL A 268 8.26 -0.03 -23.30
CA VAL A 268 9.52 0.57 -23.76
C VAL A 268 9.75 1.93 -23.10
N LEU A 269 8.71 2.77 -22.98
CA LEU A 269 8.81 4.06 -22.28
C LEU A 269 9.17 3.88 -20.80
N VAL A 270 8.56 2.92 -20.10
CA VAL A 270 8.86 2.60 -18.70
C VAL A 270 10.31 2.12 -18.57
N LEU A 271 10.79 1.25 -19.46
CA LEU A 271 12.19 0.79 -19.46
C LEU A 271 13.15 1.96 -19.66
N ILE A 272 12.89 2.83 -20.63
CA ILE A 272 13.68 4.05 -20.85
C ILE A 272 13.65 4.94 -19.60
N GLY A 273 12.49 5.13 -18.98
CA GLY A 273 12.33 5.90 -17.75
C GLY A 273 13.13 5.33 -16.58
N VAL A 274 13.10 4.01 -16.37
CA VAL A 274 13.88 3.33 -15.33
C VAL A 274 15.37 3.49 -15.58
N VAL A 275 15.85 3.27 -16.81
CA VAL A 275 17.26 3.48 -17.20
C VAL A 275 17.65 4.95 -16.99
N ALA A 276 16.79 5.89 -17.39
CA ALA A 276 17.02 7.33 -17.20
C ALA A 276 17.09 7.70 -15.71
N VAL A 277 16.30 7.08 -14.84
CA VAL A 277 16.43 7.29 -13.39
C VAL A 277 17.72 6.68 -12.86
N ILE A 278 18.06 5.44 -13.21
CA ILE A 278 19.25 4.77 -12.64
C ILE A 278 20.55 5.47 -13.04
N PHE A 279 20.66 5.93 -14.29
CA PHE A 279 21.92 6.48 -14.82
C PHE A 279 21.90 7.99 -15.07
N GLY A 280 20.73 8.56 -15.32
CA GLY A 280 20.55 9.97 -15.65
C GLY A 280 20.20 10.83 -14.44
N TYR A 281 19.24 10.41 -13.60
CA TYR A 281 18.80 11.18 -12.43
C TYR A 281 19.95 11.55 -11.46
N PRO A 282 20.95 10.69 -11.18
CA PRO A 282 22.12 11.06 -10.38
C PRO A 282 22.90 12.29 -10.87
N ARG A 283 22.78 12.61 -12.17
CA ARG A 283 23.49 13.72 -12.80
C ARG A 283 22.72 15.04 -12.75
N ILE A 284 21.40 14.98 -12.56
CA ILE A 284 20.50 16.14 -12.61
C ILE A 284 19.74 16.38 -11.30
N GLY A 285 19.62 15.34 -10.46
CA GLY A 285 18.90 15.39 -9.20
C GLY A 285 19.68 16.19 -8.14
N PRO A 286 18.97 16.74 -7.14
CA PRO A 286 19.62 17.48 -6.07
C PRO A 286 20.39 16.53 -5.16
N VAL A 287 21.69 16.76 -5.06
CA VAL A 287 22.60 16.05 -4.16
C VAL A 287 23.01 16.99 -3.05
N VAL A 288 22.96 16.51 -1.81
CA VAL A 288 23.31 17.27 -0.61
C VAL A 288 24.31 16.53 0.26
N ASP A 289 25.04 17.27 1.10
CA ASP A 289 25.88 16.72 2.17
C ASP A 289 25.07 16.47 3.47
N SER A 290 25.74 15.99 4.51
CA SER A 290 25.16 15.77 5.85
C SER A 290 24.63 17.04 6.53
N HIS A 291 25.03 18.22 6.05
CA HIS A 291 24.55 19.53 6.48
C HIS A 291 23.47 20.12 5.56
N LEU A 292 22.96 19.31 4.62
CA LEU A 292 21.96 19.66 3.62
C LEU A 292 22.39 20.78 2.67
N GLN A 293 23.70 21.01 2.51
CA GLN A 293 24.22 21.93 1.52
C GLN A 293 24.32 21.24 0.16
N PRO A 294 24.01 21.93 -0.95
CA PRO A 294 24.18 21.38 -2.29
C PRO A 294 25.63 20.97 -2.53
N THR A 295 25.84 19.72 -2.96
CA THR A 295 27.16 19.20 -3.33
C THR A 295 27.16 18.71 -4.77
N GLN A 296 28.33 18.74 -5.41
CA GLN A 296 28.53 18.37 -6.81
C GLN A 296 29.21 16.98 -6.96
N VAL A 297 29.31 16.21 -5.87
CA VAL A 297 29.89 14.87 -5.90
C VAL A 297 29.04 13.96 -6.78
N ARG A 298 29.67 13.38 -7.82
CA ARG A 298 29.01 12.53 -8.81
C ARG A 298 29.27 11.06 -8.50
N GLY A 299 28.26 10.39 -7.94
CA GLY A 299 28.21 8.93 -7.76
C GLY A 299 27.10 8.30 -8.60
N GLY A 300 27.05 6.97 -8.64
CA GLY A 300 25.95 6.22 -9.24
C GLY A 300 24.95 5.74 -8.18
N ILE A 301 23.70 5.48 -8.59
CA ILE A 301 22.69 4.81 -7.73
C ILE A 301 23.08 3.36 -7.42
N VAL A 302 23.95 2.76 -8.22
CA VAL A 302 24.38 1.36 -8.11
C VAL A 302 25.88 1.33 -7.77
N SER A 303 26.21 1.02 -6.52
CA SER A 303 27.58 0.65 -6.14
C SER A 303 27.69 -0.87 -6.05
N ALA A 304 28.66 -1.48 -6.73
CA ALA A 304 28.85 -2.94 -6.73
C ALA A 304 29.30 -3.53 -5.37
N SER A 305 29.54 -2.68 -4.38
CA SER A 305 29.96 -3.01 -3.01
C SER A 305 28.94 -2.52 -1.98
N ASP A 306 27.64 -2.59 -2.30
CA ASP A 306 26.57 -1.96 -1.50
C ASP A 306 26.38 -2.68 -0.15
N PRO A 307 26.81 -2.10 0.98
CA PRO A 307 26.64 -2.71 2.29
C PRO A 307 25.16 -2.90 2.66
N SER A 308 24.27 -2.09 2.09
CA SER A 308 22.82 -2.13 2.36
C SER A 308 22.14 -3.42 1.90
N PHE A 309 22.60 -4.06 0.82
CA PHE A 309 22.01 -5.32 0.35
C PHE A 309 22.38 -6.50 1.24
N LEU A 310 23.63 -6.53 1.72
CA LEU A 310 24.10 -7.55 2.66
C LEU A 310 23.47 -7.37 4.03
N GLU A 311 23.27 -6.13 4.47
CA GLU A 311 22.54 -5.79 5.69
C GLU A 311 21.07 -6.25 5.60
N HIS A 312 20.40 -6.00 4.47
CA HIS A 312 19.04 -6.45 4.25
C HIS A 312 18.89 -7.98 4.29
N ILE A 313 19.81 -8.71 3.66
CA ILE A 313 19.84 -10.18 3.72
C ILE A 313 20.08 -10.65 5.15
N ALA A 314 21.02 -10.02 5.88
CA ALA A 314 21.30 -10.37 7.26
C ALA A 314 20.08 -10.16 8.15
N THR A 315 19.35 -9.06 7.99
CA THR A 315 18.11 -8.78 8.72
C THR A 315 17.01 -9.78 8.43
N VAL A 316 16.76 -10.10 7.14
CA VAL A 316 15.77 -11.11 6.74
C VAL A 316 16.12 -12.49 7.32
N LEU A 317 17.41 -12.85 7.37
CA LEU A 317 17.87 -14.09 7.99
C LEU A 317 17.66 -14.09 9.52
N THR A 318 17.80 -12.94 10.17
CA THR A 318 17.52 -12.79 11.60
C THR A 318 16.03 -12.94 11.88
N ASP A 319 15.16 -12.26 11.12
CA ASP A 319 13.70 -12.42 11.22
C ASP A 319 13.27 -13.89 11.02
N LEU A 320 13.89 -14.59 10.07
CA LEU A 320 13.63 -16.02 9.84
C LEU A 320 14.08 -16.89 11.01
N LYS A 321 15.25 -16.63 11.60
CA LYS A 321 15.73 -17.38 12.77
C LYS A 321 14.78 -17.24 13.95
N VAL A 322 14.29 -16.03 14.22
CA VAL A 322 13.31 -15.76 15.27
C VAL A 322 12.00 -16.50 14.99
N ALA A 323 11.48 -16.42 13.77
CA ALA A 323 10.26 -17.14 13.37
C ALA A 323 10.38 -18.67 13.52
N VAL A 324 11.56 -19.24 13.28
CA VAL A 324 11.82 -20.68 13.45
C VAL A 324 11.96 -21.06 14.92
N ALA A 325 12.61 -20.20 15.73
CA ALA A 325 12.77 -20.43 17.16
C ALA A 325 11.43 -20.32 17.93
N HIS A 326 10.50 -19.50 17.45
CA HIS A 326 9.20 -19.24 18.07
C HIS A 326 8.04 -19.70 17.16
N PRO A 327 7.73 -21.00 17.06
CA PRO A 327 6.69 -21.52 16.17
C PRO A 327 5.27 -21.05 16.53
N LEU A 328 5.04 -20.70 17.79
CA LEU A 328 3.81 -20.06 18.28
C LEU A 328 3.84 -18.53 18.18
N GLY A 329 4.90 -17.95 17.62
CA GLY A 329 5.13 -16.50 17.59
C GLY A 329 5.49 -15.92 18.96
N GLU A 330 5.95 -14.67 18.95
CA GLU A 330 6.30 -13.89 20.14
C GLU A 330 5.15 -12.97 20.58
N GLY A 331 4.05 -12.91 19.84
CA GLY A 331 2.95 -11.99 20.09
C GLY A 331 2.99 -10.74 19.22
N LEU A 332 1.84 -10.08 19.10
CA LEU A 332 1.67 -8.93 18.21
C LEU A 332 2.57 -7.75 18.60
N GLY A 333 3.21 -7.14 17.60
CA GLY A 333 4.05 -5.96 17.78
C GLY A 333 5.43 -6.26 18.35
N SER A 334 5.84 -7.54 18.34
CA SER A 334 7.21 -7.96 18.66
C SER A 334 8.16 -7.66 17.49
N ALA A 335 7.65 -7.54 16.26
CA ALA A 335 8.41 -7.15 15.07
C ALA A 335 7.81 -5.96 14.29
N GLY A 336 8.58 -5.45 13.33
CA GLY A 336 8.14 -4.51 12.30
C GLY A 336 7.98 -3.06 12.78
N SER A 337 7.24 -2.25 12.00
CA SER A 337 7.09 -0.82 12.30
C SER A 337 6.53 -0.50 13.71
N PRO A 338 5.58 -1.27 14.28
CA PRO A 338 5.13 -1.08 15.66
C PRO A 338 6.25 -1.32 16.69
N ALA A 339 7.10 -2.33 16.48
CA ALA A 339 8.22 -2.58 17.38
C ALA A 339 9.19 -1.40 17.38
N VAL A 340 9.61 -0.93 16.19
CA VAL A 340 10.55 0.21 16.02
C VAL A 340 10.02 1.52 16.60
N ARG A 341 8.72 1.83 16.44
CA ARG A 341 8.14 3.10 16.89
C ARG A 341 8.04 3.24 18.41
N PHE A 342 7.91 2.12 19.11
CA PHE A 342 7.64 2.09 20.55
C PHE A 342 8.80 1.54 21.36
N ALA A 343 9.77 0.86 20.73
CA ALA A 343 11.02 0.48 21.38
C ALA A 343 11.94 1.71 21.44
N GLY A 344 12.19 2.23 22.65
CA GLY A 344 13.26 3.21 22.86
C GLY A 344 14.61 2.50 22.81
N ALA A 345 15.35 2.60 21.70
CA ALA A 345 16.79 2.33 21.53
C ALA A 345 17.41 1.23 22.45
N GLY A 346 16.69 0.12 22.65
CA GLY A 346 17.05 -0.94 23.59
C GLY A 346 17.16 -2.26 22.83
N SER A 347 18.25 -2.39 22.08
CA SER A 347 18.65 -3.58 21.34
C SER A 347 18.92 -4.76 22.28
N SER A 348 17.97 -5.70 22.38
CA SER A 348 18.32 -7.10 22.68
C SER A 348 18.84 -7.76 21.39
N ALA A 349 19.78 -8.68 21.53
CA ALA A 349 20.42 -9.37 20.39
C ALA A 349 19.45 -10.25 19.58
N ASP A 350 18.24 -10.50 20.11
CA ASP A 350 17.18 -11.34 19.52
C ASP A 350 16.05 -10.51 18.89
N TYR A 351 16.22 -9.21 18.71
CA TYR A 351 15.22 -8.33 18.10
C TYR A 351 15.05 -8.62 16.60
N ALA A 352 13.81 -8.93 16.18
CA ALA A 352 13.41 -9.03 14.78
C ALA A 352 13.07 -7.61 14.24
N PRO A 353 13.89 -7.02 13.35
CA PRO A 353 13.61 -5.70 12.81
C PRO A 353 12.30 -5.65 12.00
N GLY A 354 11.82 -6.81 11.54
CA GLY A 354 10.58 -6.96 10.81
C GLY A 354 10.63 -6.21 9.48
N GLU A 355 11.72 -6.41 8.75
CA GLU A 355 11.87 -5.82 7.42
C GLU A 355 10.94 -6.49 6.43
N SER A 356 10.57 -7.76 6.62
CA SER A 356 9.61 -8.45 5.74
C SER A 356 8.21 -8.44 6.34
N SER A 357 7.20 -7.94 5.62
CA SER A 357 5.79 -8.08 6.04
C SER A 357 5.39 -9.54 6.28
N VAL A 358 5.96 -10.48 5.51
CA VAL A 358 5.65 -11.90 5.66
C VAL A 358 6.27 -12.45 6.94
N LEU A 359 7.58 -12.26 7.13
CA LEU A 359 8.25 -12.76 8.34
C LEU A 359 7.72 -12.08 9.60
N THR A 360 7.38 -10.79 9.54
CA THR A 360 6.73 -10.06 10.64
C THR A 360 5.46 -10.78 11.09
N MET A 361 4.63 -11.27 10.16
CA MET A 361 3.42 -12.01 10.51
C MET A 361 3.73 -13.38 11.14
N PHE A 362 4.79 -14.06 10.68
CA PHE A 362 5.24 -15.32 11.31
C PHE A 362 5.81 -15.10 12.71
N VAL A 363 6.56 -14.02 12.94
CA VAL A 363 7.05 -13.65 14.27
C VAL A 363 5.90 -13.25 15.19
N ASP A 364 4.96 -12.42 14.71
CA ASP A 364 3.88 -11.90 15.54
C ASP A 364 2.80 -12.93 15.88
N THR A 365 2.48 -13.85 14.96
CA THR A 365 1.32 -14.77 15.06
C THR A 365 1.65 -16.25 14.90
N GLY A 366 2.95 -16.57 14.84
CA GLY A 366 3.46 -17.93 14.66
C GLY A 366 3.16 -18.50 13.28
N VAL A 367 3.44 -19.80 13.13
CA VAL A 367 3.27 -20.53 11.86
C VAL A 367 1.80 -20.52 11.40
N ILE A 368 0.85 -20.65 12.32
CA ILE A 368 -0.58 -20.70 11.98
C ILE A 368 -1.05 -19.37 11.37
N GLY A 369 -0.75 -18.25 12.03
CA GLY A 369 -1.15 -16.94 11.54
C GLY A 369 -0.36 -16.50 10.30
N GLY A 370 0.95 -16.80 10.25
CA GLY A 370 1.79 -16.58 9.07
C GLY A 370 1.27 -17.33 7.83
N VAL A 371 0.94 -18.63 7.97
CA VAL A 371 0.35 -19.43 6.88
C VAL A 371 -1.04 -18.93 6.51
N ALA A 372 -1.88 -18.57 7.48
CA ALA A 372 -3.20 -18.01 7.20
C ALA A 372 -3.11 -16.70 6.41
N TYR A 373 -2.15 -15.83 6.73
CA TYR A 373 -1.87 -14.61 5.98
C TYR A 373 -1.39 -14.89 4.55
N VAL A 374 -0.41 -15.78 4.36
CA VAL A 374 0.09 -16.13 3.02
C VAL A 374 -1.03 -16.75 2.19
N ALA A 375 -1.82 -17.65 2.77
CA ALA A 375 -2.97 -18.23 2.11
C ALA A 375 -3.99 -17.14 1.75
N LEU A 376 -4.29 -16.19 2.64
CA LEU A 376 -5.25 -15.12 2.37
C LEU A 376 -4.80 -14.28 1.17
N TYR A 377 -3.52 -13.95 1.11
CA TYR A 377 -2.91 -13.22 0.00
C TYR A 377 -2.99 -14.02 -1.32
N VAL A 378 -2.55 -15.27 -1.32
CA VAL A 378 -2.50 -16.14 -2.51
C VAL A 378 -3.91 -16.43 -3.05
N PHE A 379 -4.84 -16.84 -2.18
CA PHE A 379 -6.23 -17.08 -2.60
C PHE A 379 -6.92 -15.79 -3.03
N GLY A 380 -6.59 -14.66 -2.42
CA GLY A 380 -7.00 -13.33 -2.88
C GLY A 380 -6.58 -13.06 -4.32
N LEU A 381 -5.31 -13.30 -4.65
CA LEU A 381 -4.79 -13.17 -6.01
C LEU A 381 -5.45 -14.13 -7.01
N ILE A 382 -5.64 -15.40 -6.64
CA ILE A 382 -6.29 -16.40 -7.51
C ILE A 382 -7.70 -15.95 -7.91
N GLN A 383 -8.48 -15.43 -6.95
CA GLN A 383 -9.80 -14.86 -7.22
C GLN A 383 -9.73 -13.61 -8.09
N ALA A 384 -8.77 -12.73 -7.84
CA ALA A 384 -8.57 -11.53 -8.65
C ALA A 384 -8.22 -11.87 -10.10
N VAL A 385 -7.36 -12.88 -10.33
CA VAL A 385 -7.06 -13.40 -11.68
C VAL A 385 -8.32 -13.96 -12.32
N SER A 386 -9.11 -14.74 -11.59
CA SER A 386 -10.37 -15.29 -12.09
C SER A 386 -11.37 -14.19 -12.46
N ALA A 387 -11.45 -13.12 -11.67
CA ALA A 387 -12.28 -11.96 -11.99
C ALA A 387 -11.76 -11.23 -13.24
N LEU A 388 -10.45 -10.98 -13.32
CA LEU A 388 -9.83 -10.29 -14.46
C LEU A 388 -10.07 -11.05 -15.78
N LEU A 389 -9.94 -12.38 -15.77
CA LEU A 389 -10.18 -13.21 -16.95
C LEU A 389 -11.64 -13.20 -17.41
N ARG A 390 -12.59 -12.87 -16.52
CA ARG A 390 -14.02 -12.77 -16.82
C ARG A 390 -14.47 -11.36 -17.21
N THR A 391 -13.72 -10.33 -16.82
CA THR A 391 -14.04 -8.95 -17.20
C THR A 391 -13.78 -8.67 -18.67
N HIS A 392 -14.60 -7.81 -19.27
CA HIS A 392 -14.42 -7.40 -20.66
C HIS A 392 -13.15 -6.54 -20.79
N ARG A 393 -12.21 -6.92 -21.67
CA ARG A 393 -10.88 -6.27 -21.86
C ARG A 393 -10.89 -4.79 -22.31
N ARG A 394 -12.05 -4.14 -22.31
CA ARG A 394 -12.30 -2.75 -22.74
C ARG A 394 -13.10 -1.94 -21.72
N GLY A 395 -13.56 -2.56 -20.63
CA GLY A 395 -14.44 -1.92 -19.66
C GLY A 395 -13.67 -1.40 -18.45
N LEU A 396 -14.24 -0.39 -17.79
CA LEU A 396 -13.80 0.06 -16.47
C LEU A 396 -13.94 -1.03 -15.41
N GLU A 397 -14.72 -2.09 -15.67
CA GLU A 397 -14.82 -3.28 -14.83
C GLU A 397 -13.47 -3.95 -14.57
N ALA A 398 -12.52 -3.83 -15.50
CA ALA A 398 -11.17 -4.38 -15.33
C ALA A 398 -10.31 -3.57 -14.35
N ALA A 399 -10.74 -2.38 -13.92
CA ALA A 399 -9.98 -1.48 -13.05
C ALA A 399 -9.51 -2.17 -11.75
N LEU A 400 -10.44 -2.64 -10.92
CA LEU A 400 -10.11 -3.25 -9.63
C LEU A 400 -9.40 -4.61 -9.78
N PRO A 401 -9.80 -5.51 -10.72
CA PRO A 401 -9.03 -6.72 -11.00
C PRO A 401 -7.61 -6.44 -11.46
N MET A 402 -7.37 -5.40 -12.27
CA MET A 402 -6.01 -5.02 -12.67
C MET A 402 -5.17 -4.54 -11.50
N VAL A 403 -5.73 -3.73 -10.59
CA VAL A 403 -5.07 -3.32 -9.35
C VAL A 403 -4.71 -4.54 -8.49
N ALA A 404 -5.67 -5.43 -8.27
CA ALA A 404 -5.47 -6.60 -7.41
C ALA A 404 -4.48 -7.61 -8.02
N VAL A 405 -4.53 -7.86 -9.33
CA VAL A 405 -3.65 -8.83 -9.99
C VAL A 405 -2.28 -8.24 -10.29
N VAL A 406 -2.23 -7.15 -11.07
CA VAL A 406 -0.96 -6.58 -11.53
C VAL A 406 -0.23 -5.93 -10.35
N GLY A 407 -0.93 -5.09 -9.60
CA GLY A 407 -0.40 -4.49 -8.38
C GLY A 407 -0.07 -5.52 -7.32
N GLY A 408 -0.96 -6.49 -7.08
CA GLY A 408 -0.68 -7.56 -6.12
C GLY A 408 0.52 -8.43 -6.47
N LEU A 409 0.73 -8.76 -7.75
CA LEU A 409 1.93 -9.50 -8.17
C LEU A 409 3.20 -8.66 -8.03
N ALA A 410 3.13 -7.36 -8.34
CA ALA A 410 4.24 -6.42 -8.15
C ALA A 410 4.63 -6.26 -6.67
N LEU A 411 3.66 -6.35 -5.76
CA LEU A 411 3.88 -6.28 -4.32
C LEU A 411 4.49 -7.55 -3.73
N VAL A 412 4.41 -8.73 -4.37
CA VAL A 412 4.98 -9.99 -3.84
C VAL A 412 6.45 -9.83 -3.41
N PRO A 413 7.40 -9.46 -4.29
CA PRO A 413 8.79 -9.31 -3.88
C PRO A 413 8.98 -8.19 -2.84
N ILE A 414 8.11 -7.17 -2.84
CA ILE A 414 8.14 -6.09 -1.85
C ILE A 414 7.71 -6.60 -0.47
N THR A 415 6.64 -7.38 -0.35
CA THR A 415 6.21 -7.95 0.95
C THR A 415 7.20 -8.93 1.56
N MET A 416 8.09 -9.50 0.75
CA MET A 416 9.18 -10.37 1.23
C MET A 416 10.35 -9.59 1.84
N THR A 417 10.46 -8.30 1.52
CA THR A 417 11.64 -7.48 1.80
C THR A 417 11.31 -6.17 2.53
N ASN A 418 10.05 -5.73 2.55
CA ASN A 418 9.64 -4.49 3.21
C ASN A 418 8.35 -4.69 4.03
N ASP A 419 8.25 -3.95 5.14
CA ASP A 419 7.01 -3.79 5.88
C ASP A 419 6.06 -2.86 5.11
N LEU A 420 5.24 -3.48 4.26
CA LEU A 420 4.34 -2.82 3.34
C LEU A 420 3.02 -2.40 4.00
N TRP A 421 2.49 -3.24 4.89
CA TRP A 421 1.11 -3.11 5.39
C TRP A 421 0.95 -1.96 6.40
N GLY A 422 2.06 -1.43 6.91
CA GLY A 422 2.06 -0.17 7.65
C GLY A 422 1.58 1.02 6.80
N ASP A 423 1.72 0.98 5.47
CA ASP A 423 1.15 1.99 4.57
C ASP A 423 -0.35 1.72 4.34
N PHE A 424 -1.16 2.59 4.92
CA PHE A 424 -2.60 2.48 4.84
C PHE A 424 -3.13 2.61 3.41
N SER A 425 -2.50 3.41 2.53
CA SER A 425 -3.00 3.61 1.16
C SER A 425 -2.80 2.35 0.33
N VAL A 426 -1.64 1.71 0.48
CA VAL A 426 -1.33 0.42 -0.16
C VAL A 426 -2.27 -0.67 0.37
N THR A 427 -2.36 -0.80 1.69
CA THR A 427 -3.21 -1.79 2.36
C THR A 427 -4.67 -1.63 1.97
N PHE A 428 -5.18 -0.39 1.99
CA PHE A 428 -6.54 -0.07 1.59
C PHE A 428 -6.82 -0.48 0.16
N LEU A 429 -6.04 0.04 -0.80
CA LEU A 429 -6.33 -0.13 -2.21
C LEU A 429 -6.22 -1.60 -2.65
N PHE A 430 -5.21 -2.33 -2.15
CA PHE A 430 -5.03 -3.74 -2.47
C PHE A 430 -6.16 -4.60 -1.91
N TRP A 431 -6.37 -4.59 -0.58
CA TRP A 431 -7.36 -5.48 0.05
C TRP A 431 -8.80 -5.14 -0.34
N TRP A 432 -9.11 -3.86 -0.54
CA TRP A 432 -10.41 -3.45 -1.08
C TRP A 432 -10.62 -3.95 -2.51
N ALA A 433 -9.59 -3.89 -3.38
CA ALA A 433 -9.67 -4.43 -4.73
C ALA A 433 -9.84 -5.96 -4.74
N VAL A 434 -9.11 -6.70 -3.89
CA VAL A 434 -9.26 -8.15 -3.72
C VAL A 434 -10.68 -8.52 -3.28
N GLY A 435 -11.22 -7.83 -2.28
CA GLY A 435 -12.60 -8.05 -1.82
C GLY A 435 -13.64 -7.78 -2.90
N SER A 436 -13.43 -6.72 -3.69
CA SER A 436 -14.30 -6.38 -4.82
C SER A 436 -14.28 -7.47 -5.91
N CYS A 437 -13.12 -8.05 -6.18
CA CYS A 437 -12.97 -9.13 -7.15
C CYS A 437 -13.66 -10.42 -6.70
N ALA A 438 -13.58 -10.76 -5.42
CA ALA A 438 -14.24 -11.95 -4.87
C ALA A 438 -15.78 -11.87 -5.06
N SER A 439 -16.38 -10.70 -4.88
CA SER A 439 -17.81 -10.49 -5.19
C SER A 439 -18.13 -10.59 -6.69
N ALA A 440 -17.25 -10.10 -7.57
CA ALA A 440 -17.45 -10.14 -9.01
C ALA A 440 -17.35 -11.57 -9.59
N ALA A 441 -16.49 -12.42 -9.01
CA ALA A 441 -16.31 -13.80 -9.42
C ALA A 441 -17.56 -14.69 -9.22
N PHE A 442 -18.57 -14.23 -8.49
CA PHE A 442 -19.77 -15.02 -8.21
C PHE A 442 -21.06 -14.53 -8.88
N GLY A 443 -20.99 -13.51 -9.75
CA GLY A 443 -22.18 -13.05 -10.48
C GLY A 443 -23.34 -12.68 -9.57
N TYR A 444 -23.09 -12.15 -8.36
CA TYR A 444 -24.14 -11.66 -7.47
C TYR A 444 -24.85 -10.49 -8.16
N VAL A 445 -26.01 -10.79 -8.74
CA VAL A 445 -26.98 -9.80 -9.19
C VAL A 445 -27.56 -9.19 -7.91
N PRO A 446 -27.36 -7.89 -7.62
CA PRO A 446 -28.06 -7.26 -6.52
C PRO A 446 -29.57 -7.48 -6.70
N ALA A 447 -30.28 -7.77 -5.61
CA ALA A 447 -31.69 -8.17 -5.56
C ALA A 447 -32.71 -7.18 -6.17
N ARG A 448 -32.28 -6.20 -6.98
CA ARG A 448 -33.13 -5.25 -7.70
C ARG A 448 -33.52 -5.67 -9.11
N ASP A 449 -32.87 -6.67 -9.70
CA ASP A 449 -33.17 -7.11 -11.08
C ASP A 449 -34.05 -8.36 -11.18
N VAL A 450 -34.57 -8.88 -10.07
CA VAL A 450 -35.69 -9.82 -10.13
C VAL A 450 -36.96 -8.99 -10.32
N ALA A 451 -37.26 -8.65 -11.58
CA ALA A 451 -38.60 -8.26 -11.95
C ALA A 451 -39.58 -9.29 -11.35
N PRO A 452 -40.66 -8.88 -10.67
CA PRO A 452 -41.62 -9.82 -10.12
C PRO A 452 -42.10 -10.70 -11.27
N ALA A 453 -41.80 -12.00 -11.17
CA ALA A 453 -42.25 -12.98 -12.14
C ALA A 453 -43.74 -12.74 -12.40
N ALA A 454 -44.07 -12.33 -13.61
CA ALA A 454 -45.44 -12.15 -14.04
C ALA A 454 -46.16 -13.47 -13.78
N ARG A 455 -46.99 -13.50 -12.73
CA ARG A 455 -47.96 -14.57 -12.53
C ARG A 455 -48.96 -14.44 -13.67
N THR A 456 -48.69 -15.09 -14.78
CA THR A 456 -49.72 -15.43 -15.75
C THR A 456 -50.60 -16.47 -15.09
N SER A 457 -51.70 -16.00 -14.49
CA SER A 457 -52.81 -16.85 -14.12
C SER A 457 -53.33 -17.52 -15.40
N ILE A 458 -53.15 -18.83 -15.48
CA ILE A 458 -53.94 -19.68 -16.36
C ILE A 458 -55.38 -19.58 -15.83
N ALA A 459 -56.21 -18.80 -16.50
CA ALA A 459 -57.65 -18.83 -16.31
C ALA A 459 -58.24 -19.76 -17.38
N SER A 460 -58.62 -20.94 -16.92
CA SER A 460 -59.54 -21.85 -17.61
C SER A 460 -60.97 -21.34 -17.44
N SER A 461 -61.61 -20.96 -18.56
CA SER A 461 -63.06 -21.14 -18.82
C SER A 461 -63.38 -20.62 -20.22
#